data_AF-E0S301-F1
#
_entry.id   AF-E0S301-F1
#
_cell.length_a   1.000
_cell.length_b   1.000
_cell.length_c   1.000
_cell.angle_alpha   90.00
_cell.angle_beta   90.00
_cell.angle_gamma   90.00
#
_symmetry.space_group_name_H-M   'P 1'
#
loop_
_entity.id
_entity.type
_entity.pdbx_description
1 polymer ?
#
loop_
_entity_poly.entity_id
_entity_poly.type
_entity_poly.pdbx_seq_one_letter_code
_entity_poly.pdbx_strand_id
1 'polypeptide(L)'
;MNKTTVELSKRQYKEIIKTMREGGTGFRPNVRIATALVIEANLGLRIEDILSLKLGDIIADGNRYRFNIVEKKTGKKRVFTVPKTIYKYLQRYADKNGKTQDDILFDVCERQVQQLLKTICDYLGYENIGTRYYDYLEKSGHDCDGIKLSGEIIVETFLKKNSIRFKTQRDTLQCINPDTGYVMPYDFEIIGKRILIEVQGEQHRSFIPRFHVTEEGFEYQKKKDEYKKSFAEGKGYKLIEIWYDELENEAYKNKIIDALQIGKLGA
;
A
#
# COMPACT_ATOMS: atom_id res chain seq x y z
N MET A 1 22.60 -12.31 -33.80
CA MET A 1 21.88 -11.23 -33.10
C MET A 1 22.26 -11.25 -31.64
N ASN A 2 23.04 -10.26 -31.19
CA ASN A 2 23.36 -10.08 -29.77
C ASN A 2 22.10 -9.58 -29.05
N LYS A 3 21.54 -10.38 -28.14
CA LYS A 3 20.45 -9.95 -27.27
C LYS A 3 21.05 -9.03 -26.20
N THR A 4 21.08 -7.72 -26.46
CA THR A 4 21.40 -6.72 -25.45
C THR A 4 20.31 -6.73 -24.39
N THR A 5 20.60 -7.30 -23.22
CA THR A 5 19.67 -7.43 -22.08
C THR A 5 19.44 -6.05 -21.47
N VAL A 6 18.33 -5.40 -21.79
CA VAL A 6 17.91 -4.15 -21.15
C VAL A 6 17.18 -4.49 -19.84
N GLU A 7 17.74 -4.04 -18.72
CA GLU A 7 17.26 -4.25 -17.34
C GLU A 7 15.88 -3.62 -17.10
N LEU A 8 15.08 -4.23 -16.20
CA LEU A 8 13.79 -3.68 -15.78
C LEU A 8 14.01 -2.42 -14.93
N SER A 9 13.46 -1.29 -15.32
CA SER A 9 13.56 -0.05 -14.52
C SER A 9 12.67 -0.09 -13.27
N LYS A 10 13.07 0.64 -12.22
CA LYS A 10 12.23 0.88 -11.03
C LYS A 10 10.83 1.39 -11.37
N ARG A 11 10.71 2.22 -12.41
CA ARG A 11 9.42 2.73 -12.91
C ARG A 11 8.55 1.61 -13.45
N GLN A 12 9.09 0.76 -14.34
CA GLN A 12 8.38 -0.39 -14.88
C GLN A 12 7.94 -1.35 -13.79
N TYR A 13 8.79 -1.63 -12.80
CA TYR A 13 8.41 -2.42 -11.63
C TYR A 13 7.18 -1.83 -10.91
N LYS A 14 7.22 -0.54 -10.59
CA LYS A 14 6.10 0.15 -9.91
C LYS A 14 4.81 0.07 -10.73
N GLU A 15 4.90 0.28 -12.04
CA GLU A 15 3.75 0.20 -12.95
C GLU A 15 3.16 -1.22 -13.02
N ILE A 16 4.00 -2.26 -13.05
CA ILE A 16 3.55 -3.66 -13.03
C ILE A 16 2.81 -3.97 -11.73
N ILE A 17 3.40 -3.65 -10.57
CA ILE A 17 2.78 -3.92 -9.26
C ILE A 17 1.47 -3.14 -9.10
N LYS A 18 1.45 -1.87 -9.52
CA LYS A 18 0.22 -1.05 -9.52
C LYS A 18 -0.86 -1.69 -10.38
N THR A 19 -0.51 -2.09 -11.60
CA THR A 19 -1.42 -2.72 -12.55
C THR A 19 -1.97 -4.05 -12.03
N MET A 20 -1.16 -4.84 -11.32
CA MET A 20 -1.64 -6.05 -10.65
C MET A 20 -2.67 -5.76 -9.58
N ARG A 21 -2.43 -4.73 -8.74
CA ARG A 21 -3.33 -4.38 -7.63
C ARG A 21 -4.66 -3.83 -8.11
N GLU A 22 -4.68 -3.15 -9.25
CA GLU A 22 -5.85 -2.42 -9.74
C GLU A 22 -6.67 -3.21 -10.77
N GLY A 23 -6.10 -4.22 -11.46
CA GLY A 23 -6.77 -5.00 -12.51
C GLY A 23 -7.13 -4.19 -13.78
N GLY A 24 -7.14 -4.79 -14.96
CA GLY A 24 -7.29 -4.06 -16.23
C GLY A 24 -8.27 -4.73 -17.18
N THR A 25 -8.36 -4.20 -18.40
CA THR A 25 -9.15 -4.84 -19.45
C THR A 25 -8.60 -6.25 -19.72
N GLY A 26 -9.39 -7.28 -19.42
CA GLY A 26 -9.01 -8.68 -19.61
C GLY A 26 -8.37 -9.37 -18.40
N PHE A 27 -8.20 -8.72 -17.25
CA PHE A 27 -7.74 -9.38 -16.02
C PHE A 27 -8.22 -8.68 -14.74
N ARG A 28 -8.56 -9.47 -13.71
CA ARG A 28 -9.03 -8.93 -12.42
C ARG A 28 -7.87 -8.45 -11.54
N PRO A 29 -8.12 -7.53 -10.60
CA PRO A 29 -7.18 -7.17 -9.55
C PRO A 29 -6.65 -8.43 -8.82
N ASN A 30 -5.34 -8.50 -8.61
CA ASN A 30 -4.69 -9.58 -7.88
C ASN A 30 -3.67 -9.03 -6.87
N VAL A 31 -4.21 -8.55 -5.75
CA VAL A 31 -3.41 -8.03 -4.63
C VAL A 31 -2.50 -9.10 -4.03
N ARG A 32 -2.91 -10.38 -4.06
CA ARG A 32 -2.13 -11.50 -3.51
C ARG A 32 -0.80 -11.67 -4.24
N ILE A 33 -0.83 -11.81 -5.57
CA ILE A 33 0.39 -11.94 -6.39
C ILE A 33 1.22 -10.65 -6.31
N ALA A 34 0.58 -9.48 -6.38
CA ALA A 34 1.30 -8.20 -6.23
C ALA A 34 2.04 -8.12 -4.88
N THR A 35 1.43 -8.61 -3.81
CA THR A 35 2.03 -8.61 -2.47
C THR A 35 3.20 -9.58 -2.41
N ALA A 36 3.06 -10.80 -2.93
CA ALA A 36 4.15 -11.78 -2.98
C ALA A 36 5.38 -11.20 -3.70
N LEU A 37 5.16 -10.56 -4.85
CA LEU A 37 6.20 -9.92 -5.66
C LEU A 37 6.87 -8.70 -5.01
N VAL A 38 6.12 -7.95 -4.19
CA VAL A 38 6.69 -6.86 -3.37
C VAL A 38 7.58 -7.43 -2.26
N ILE A 39 7.15 -8.52 -1.63
CA ILE A 39 7.92 -9.17 -0.58
C ILE A 39 9.17 -9.84 -1.14
N GLU A 40 9.06 -10.46 -2.32
CA GLU A 40 10.19 -11.01 -3.08
C GLU A 40 11.25 -9.93 -3.31
N ALA A 41 10.86 -8.77 -3.86
CA ALA A 41 11.75 -7.66 -4.15
C ALA A 41 12.45 -7.07 -2.91
N ASN A 42 11.77 -7.03 -1.77
CA ASN A 42 12.32 -6.44 -0.55
C ASN A 42 13.22 -7.40 0.22
N LEU A 43 12.98 -8.70 0.10
CA LEU A 43 13.72 -9.72 0.83
C LEU A 43 14.83 -10.37 0.00
N GLY A 44 14.79 -10.21 -1.34
CA GLY A 44 15.72 -10.87 -2.26
C GLY A 44 15.60 -12.40 -2.22
N LEU A 45 14.42 -12.92 -1.86
CA LEU A 45 14.13 -14.34 -1.88
C LEU A 45 13.63 -14.77 -3.24
N ARG A 46 13.73 -16.07 -3.55
CA ARG A 46 13.06 -16.60 -4.74
C ARG A 46 11.56 -16.66 -4.52
N ILE A 47 10.78 -16.39 -5.57
CA ILE A 47 9.32 -16.46 -5.53
C ILE A 47 8.80 -17.78 -4.92
N GLU A 48 9.39 -18.94 -5.26
CA GLU A 48 8.94 -20.23 -4.71
C GLU A 48 9.04 -20.33 -3.18
N ASP A 49 10.06 -19.69 -2.58
CA ASP A 49 10.23 -19.64 -1.14
C ASP A 49 9.21 -18.67 -0.52
N ILE A 50 8.94 -17.53 -1.19
CA ILE A 50 7.89 -16.58 -0.81
C ILE A 50 6.50 -17.22 -0.84
N LEU A 51 6.19 -18.01 -1.86
CA LEU A 51 4.88 -18.64 -2.02
C LEU A 51 4.60 -19.74 -0.97
N SER A 52 5.65 -20.32 -0.36
CA SER A 52 5.50 -21.21 0.78
C SER A 52 5.51 -20.51 2.14
N LEU A 53 5.67 -19.19 2.18
CA LEU A 53 5.91 -18.48 3.41
C LEU A 53 4.69 -18.51 4.34
N LYS A 54 4.95 -18.83 5.61
CA LYS A 54 4.02 -18.71 6.73
C LYS A 54 4.45 -17.58 7.65
N LEU A 55 3.52 -17.01 8.42
CA LEU A 55 3.89 -15.96 9.38
C LEU A 55 4.76 -16.51 10.51
N GLY A 56 4.51 -17.75 10.94
CA GLY A 56 5.30 -18.46 11.95
C GLY A 56 6.74 -18.78 11.52
N ASP A 57 7.06 -18.68 10.23
CA ASP A 57 8.44 -18.81 9.74
C ASP A 57 9.31 -17.59 10.10
N ILE A 58 8.70 -16.49 10.57
CA ILE A 58 9.40 -15.28 11.00
C ILE A 58 9.43 -15.23 12.53
N ILE A 59 10.63 -15.36 13.09
CA ILE A 59 10.83 -15.40 14.53
C ILE A 59 11.46 -14.11 15.05
N ALA A 60 11.07 -13.72 16.27
CA ALA A 60 11.70 -12.63 16.98
C ALA A 60 13.11 -13.04 17.42
N ASP A 61 14.09 -12.16 17.20
CA ASP A 61 15.48 -12.34 17.57
C ASP A 61 16.01 -11.03 18.17
N GLY A 62 15.82 -10.88 19.49
CA GLY A 62 16.07 -9.64 20.22
C GLY A 62 15.23 -8.47 19.67
N ASN A 63 15.90 -7.44 19.17
CA ASN A 63 15.27 -6.25 18.57
C ASN A 63 14.94 -6.40 17.07
N ARG A 64 15.21 -7.56 16.47
CA ARG A 64 15.03 -7.81 15.04
C ARG A 64 14.14 -9.03 14.82
N TYR A 65 13.71 -9.22 13.58
CA TYR A 65 13.04 -10.44 13.15
C TYR A 65 13.97 -11.18 12.19
N ARG A 66 13.85 -12.50 12.09
CA ARG A 66 14.57 -13.30 11.10
C ARG A 66 13.69 -14.38 10.52
N PHE A 67 13.93 -14.74 9.26
CA PHE A 67 13.35 -15.97 8.74
C PHE A 67 14.03 -17.18 9.35
N ASN A 68 13.22 -18.20 9.59
CA ASN A 68 13.63 -19.55 9.92
C ASN A 68 13.20 -20.51 8.81
N ILE A 69 13.49 -20.14 7.55
CA ILE A 69 13.15 -20.93 6.37
C ILE A 69 14.35 -21.75 5.88
N VAL A 70 14.06 -22.92 5.34
CA VAL A 70 15.02 -23.74 4.58
C VAL A 70 14.76 -23.49 3.10
N GLU A 71 15.75 -22.96 2.38
CA GLU A 71 15.64 -22.70 0.93
C GLU A 71 15.38 -24.01 0.18
N LYS A 72 14.29 -24.09 -0.58
CA LYS A 72 13.85 -25.37 -1.18
C LYS A 72 14.86 -25.96 -2.16
N LYS A 73 15.50 -25.12 -2.98
CA LYS A 73 16.41 -25.56 -4.05
C LYS A 73 17.74 -26.12 -3.53
N THR A 74 18.26 -25.55 -2.44
CA THR A 74 19.61 -25.89 -1.94
C THR A 74 19.61 -26.57 -0.58
N GLY A 75 18.46 -26.61 0.11
CA GLY A 75 18.34 -27.17 1.46
C GLY A 75 19.07 -26.34 2.53
N LYS A 76 19.59 -25.16 2.20
CA LYS A 76 20.34 -24.32 3.15
C LYS A 76 19.38 -23.50 4.00
N LYS A 77 19.61 -23.50 5.31
CA LYS A 77 18.93 -22.57 6.23
C LYS A 77 19.31 -21.14 5.88
N ARG A 78 18.32 -20.32 5.55
CA ARG A 78 18.51 -18.89 5.29
C ARG A 78 18.07 -18.13 6.53
N VAL A 79 19.05 -17.81 7.38
CA VAL A 79 18.85 -17.01 8.58
C VAL A 79 19.20 -15.57 8.25
N PHE A 80 18.28 -14.85 7.60
CA PHE A 80 18.47 -13.44 7.29
C PHE A 80 17.47 -12.57 8.04
N THR A 81 17.91 -11.35 8.35
CA THR A 81 17.11 -10.39 9.11
C THR A 81 15.94 -9.89 8.26
N VAL A 82 14.76 -9.90 8.86
CA VAL A 82 13.54 -9.30 8.32
C VAL A 82 13.36 -7.92 8.93
N PRO A 83 13.28 -6.85 8.12
CA PRO A 83 12.93 -5.55 8.64
C PRO A 83 11.58 -5.59 9.35
N LYS A 84 11.47 -4.92 10.50
CA LYS A 84 10.23 -4.87 11.29
C LYS A 84 9.02 -4.35 10.50
N THR A 85 9.27 -3.49 9.52
CA THR A 85 8.26 -2.98 8.57
C THR A 85 7.65 -4.10 7.73
N ILE A 86 8.48 -4.99 7.17
CA ILE A 86 8.05 -6.17 6.40
C ILE A 86 7.22 -7.11 7.27
N TYR A 87 7.73 -7.44 8.47
CA TYR A 87 7.02 -8.36 9.37
C TYR A 87 5.63 -7.84 9.72
N LYS A 88 5.50 -6.55 10.12
CA LYS A 88 4.21 -5.93 10.39
C LYS A 88 3.28 -5.91 9.18
N TYR A 89 3.85 -5.69 7.99
CA TYR A 89 3.08 -5.71 6.76
C TYR A 89 2.52 -7.11 6.45
N LEU A 90 3.34 -8.16 6.60
CA LEU A 90 2.93 -9.55 6.46
C LEU A 90 1.90 -9.97 7.52
N GLN A 91 2.08 -9.55 8.77
CA GLN A 91 1.10 -9.79 9.85
C GLN A 91 -0.27 -9.21 9.51
N ARG A 92 -0.33 -7.96 9.05
CA ARG A 92 -1.60 -7.33 8.64
C ARG A 92 -2.20 -7.99 7.41
N TYR A 93 -1.38 -8.44 6.47
CA TYR A 93 -1.85 -9.22 5.34
C TYR A 93 -2.50 -10.52 5.82
N ALA A 94 -1.89 -11.22 6.78
CA ALA A 94 -2.44 -12.43 7.37
C ALA A 94 -3.79 -12.15 8.04
N ASP A 95 -3.86 -11.15 8.92
CA ASP A 95 -5.08 -10.76 9.64
C ASP A 95 -6.23 -10.44 8.66
N LYS A 96 -5.96 -9.62 7.64
CA LYS A 96 -6.96 -9.22 6.63
C LYS A 96 -7.51 -10.41 5.84
N ASN A 97 -6.69 -11.46 5.66
CA ASN A 97 -7.07 -12.66 4.92
C ASN A 97 -7.47 -13.83 5.85
N GLY A 98 -7.62 -13.59 7.15
CA GLY A 98 -8.00 -14.61 8.14
C GLY A 98 -6.98 -15.75 8.26
N LYS A 99 -5.68 -15.45 8.06
CA LYS A 99 -4.58 -16.43 8.10
C LYS A 99 -3.95 -16.46 9.48
N THR A 100 -3.75 -17.67 10.00
CA THR A 100 -3.06 -17.94 11.26
C THR A 100 -1.53 -18.03 11.06
N GLN A 101 -0.77 -18.28 12.13
CA GLN A 101 0.69 -18.40 12.07
C GLN A 101 1.16 -19.53 11.17
N ASP A 102 0.38 -20.61 11.08
CA ASP A 102 0.75 -21.84 10.38
C ASP A 102 0.21 -21.92 8.94
N ASP A 103 -0.61 -20.94 8.55
CA ASP A 103 -1.18 -20.86 7.21
C ASP A 103 -0.19 -20.28 6.20
N ILE A 104 -0.23 -20.81 4.98
CA ILE A 104 0.46 -20.20 3.85
C ILE A 104 -0.15 -18.83 3.57
N LEU A 105 0.70 -17.80 3.58
CA LEU A 105 0.30 -16.41 3.35
C LEU A 105 -0.21 -16.22 1.92
N PHE A 106 0.57 -16.67 0.94
CA PHE A 106 0.27 -16.47 -0.49
C PHE A 106 -0.12 -17.80 -1.14
N ASP A 107 -1.38 -18.18 -0.97
CA ASP A 107 -1.94 -19.39 -1.58
C ASP A 107 -2.12 -19.21 -3.11
N VAL A 108 -1.01 -19.24 -3.84
CA VAL A 108 -0.89 -19.21 -5.31
C VAL A 108 0.32 -20.04 -5.72
N CYS A 109 0.29 -20.62 -6.91
CA CYS A 109 1.44 -21.31 -7.48
C CYS A 109 2.27 -20.39 -8.38
N GLU A 110 3.55 -20.73 -8.57
CA GLU A 110 4.47 -19.96 -9.39
C GLU A 110 3.96 -19.75 -10.83
N ARG A 111 3.33 -20.78 -11.41
CA ARG A 111 2.74 -20.70 -12.75
C ARG A 111 1.69 -19.58 -12.84
N GLN A 112 0.87 -19.39 -11.81
CA GLN A 112 -0.12 -18.31 -11.78
C GLN A 112 0.55 -16.93 -11.72
N VAL A 113 1.65 -16.81 -10.95
CA VAL A 113 2.45 -15.58 -10.89
C VAL A 113 3.05 -15.26 -12.26
N GLN A 114 3.68 -16.24 -12.91
CA GLN A 114 4.29 -16.08 -14.23
C GLN A 114 3.25 -15.72 -15.31
N GLN A 115 2.09 -16.39 -15.31
CA GLN A 115 1.01 -16.09 -16.26
C GLN A 115 0.49 -14.67 -16.09
N LEU A 116 0.22 -14.23 -14.86
CA LEU A 116 -0.27 -12.88 -14.61
C LEU A 116 0.77 -11.82 -14.95
N LEU A 117 2.04 -12.05 -14.58
CA LEU A 117 3.15 -11.17 -14.96
C LEU A 117 3.21 -10.98 -16.47
N LYS A 118 3.12 -12.08 -17.22
CA LYS A 118 3.10 -12.04 -18.68
C LYS A 118 1.93 -11.22 -19.20
N THR A 119 0.70 -11.52 -18.77
CA THR A 119 -0.50 -10.79 -19.18
C THR A 119 -0.38 -9.28 -18.92
N ILE A 120 0.18 -8.89 -17.77
CA ILE A 120 0.33 -7.49 -17.40
C ILE A 120 1.44 -6.79 -18.19
N CYS A 121 2.56 -7.47 -18.44
CA CYS A 121 3.61 -6.93 -19.28
C CYS A 121 3.10 -6.73 -20.71
N ASP A 122 2.37 -7.71 -21.26
CA ASP A 122 1.74 -7.60 -22.57
C ASP A 122 0.74 -6.43 -22.61
N TYR A 123 -0.07 -6.27 -21.55
CA TYR A 123 -1.00 -5.15 -21.39
C TYR A 123 -0.32 -3.78 -21.34
N LEU A 124 0.85 -3.69 -20.69
CA LEU A 124 1.63 -2.46 -20.58
C LEU A 124 2.52 -2.19 -21.81
N GLY A 125 2.48 -3.06 -22.84
CA GLY A 125 3.32 -2.95 -24.02
C GLY A 125 4.80 -3.24 -23.72
N TYR A 126 5.08 -4.00 -22.67
CA TYR A 126 6.43 -4.32 -22.24
C TYR A 126 6.91 -5.67 -22.79
N GLU A 127 7.70 -5.64 -23.86
CA GLU A 127 8.22 -6.85 -24.50
C GLU A 127 9.36 -7.49 -23.70
N ASN A 128 9.40 -8.82 -23.57
CA ASN A 128 10.48 -9.65 -22.99
C ASN A 128 10.69 -9.57 -21.45
N ILE A 129 9.75 -9.06 -20.66
CA ILE A 129 9.99 -8.84 -19.21
C ILE A 129 10.06 -10.13 -18.36
N GLY A 130 9.40 -11.23 -18.73
CA GLY A 130 9.25 -12.41 -17.85
C GLY A 130 10.54 -12.90 -17.18
N THR A 131 11.62 -13.10 -17.96
CA THR A 131 12.93 -13.53 -17.43
C THR A 131 13.67 -12.38 -16.73
N ARG A 132 13.53 -11.15 -17.23
CA ARG A 132 14.25 -9.95 -16.75
C ARG A 132 13.71 -9.40 -15.43
N TYR A 133 12.46 -9.72 -15.10
CA TYR A 133 11.86 -9.40 -13.81
C TYR A 133 12.62 -10.11 -12.68
N TYR A 134 12.91 -11.40 -12.83
CA TYR A 134 13.70 -12.15 -11.85
C TYR A 134 15.16 -11.67 -11.78
N ASP A 135 15.79 -11.34 -12.91
CA ASP A 135 17.15 -10.77 -12.92
C ASP A 135 17.25 -9.43 -12.17
N TYR A 136 16.22 -8.58 -12.27
CA TYR A 136 16.12 -7.33 -11.52
C TYR A 136 15.98 -7.61 -10.02
N LEU A 137 15.15 -8.59 -9.63
CA LEU A 137 14.92 -8.94 -8.24
C LEU A 137 16.14 -9.57 -7.56
N GLU A 138 16.88 -10.45 -8.25
CA GLU A 138 18.10 -11.06 -7.71
C GLU A 138 19.21 -10.02 -7.42
N LYS A 139 19.19 -8.88 -8.13
CA LYS A 139 20.14 -7.77 -7.94
C LYS A 139 19.61 -6.66 -7.02
N SER A 140 18.30 -6.61 -6.79
CA SER A 140 17.64 -5.58 -6.00
C SER A 140 17.65 -5.94 -4.51
N GLY A 141 18.72 -5.61 -3.81
CA GLY A 141 18.81 -5.69 -2.34
C GLY A 141 18.32 -4.42 -1.62
N HIS A 142 17.19 -3.82 -2.02
CA HIS A 142 16.79 -2.49 -1.54
C HIS A 142 15.30 -2.31 -1.24
N ASP A 143 15.05 -1.44 -0.24
CA ASP A 143 13.82 -0.79 0.22
C ASP A 143 12.95 -0.30 -0.95
N CYS A 144 12.21 -1.22 -1.56
CA CYS A 144 11.37 -0.87 -2.68
C CYS A 144 10.06 -0.32 -2.14
N ASP A 145 9.74 0.91 -2.53
CA ASP A 145 8.51 1.67 -2.24
C ASP A 145 7.19 0.91 -2.51
N GLY A 146 7.25 -0.32 -3.05
CA GLY A 146 6.12 -1.24 -3.16
C GLY A 146 5.48 -1.61 -1.82
N ILE A 147 6.23 -1.46 -0.71
CA ILE A 147 5.69 -1.46 0.66
C ILE A 147 5.25 -0.03 1.01
N LYS A 148 4.34 0.52 0.20
CA LYS A 148 3.43 1.51 0.75
C LYS A 148 2.57 0.78 1.78
N LEU A 149 2.95 0.90 3.05
CA LEU A 149 1.99 0.91 4.15
C LEU A 149 0.82 1.79 3.67
N SER A 150 -0.45 1.36 3.84
CA SER A 150 -1.58 2.21 3.43
C SER A 150 -1.35 3.61 3.96
N GLY A 151 -1.64 4.64 3.17
CA GLY A 151 -1.22 5.99 3.54
C GLY A 151 -1.74 6.40 4.92
N GLU A 152 -2.91 5.86 5.30
CA GLU A 152 -3.43 5.87 6.66
C GLU A 152 -2.42 5.43 7.72
N ILE A 153 -1.71 4.31 7.56
CA ILE A 153 -0.73 3.82 8.54
C ILE A 153 0.52 4.71 8.60
N ILE A 154 0.93 5.27 7.47
CA ILE A 154 2.08 6.18 7.43
C ILE A 154 1.75 7.39 8.31
N VAL A 155 0.55 7.94 8.13
CA VAL A 155 0.01 9.01 8.97
C VAL A 155 -0.16 8.54 10.42
N GLU A 156 -0.77 7.39 10.66
CA GLU A 156 -1.01 6.83 12.00
C GLU A 156 0.30 6.62 12.78
N THR A 157 1.33 6.09 12.12
CA THR A 157 2.66 5.87 12.70
C THR A 157 3.31 7.19 13.08
N PHE A 158 3.18 8.21 12.22
CA PHE A 158 3.64 9.56 12.51
C PHE A 158 2.92 10.17 13.71
N LEU A 159 1.58 10.07 13.75
CA LEU A 159 0.78 10.60 14.87
C LEU A 159 1.16 9.92 16.20
N LYS A 160 1.27 8.59 16.21
CA LYS A 160 1.71 7.81 17.39
C LYS A 160 3.11 8.19 17.84
N LYS A 161 4.08 8.29 16.92
CA LYS A 161 5.48 8.63 17.23
C LYS A 161 5.60 10.02 17.88
N ASN A 162 4.73 10.95 17.51
CA ASN A 162 4.69 12.31 18.06
C ASN A 162 3.74 12.45 19.26
N SER A 163 3.22 11.35 19.81
CA SER A 163 2.27 11.35 20.93
C SER A 163 1.00 12.18 20.69
N ILE A 164 0.58 12.28 19.42
CA ILE A 164 -0.64 12.98 19.03
C ILE A 164 -1.81 12.01 19.22
N ARG A 165 -2.82 12.41 20.00
CA ARG A 165 -4.03 11.60 20.21
C ARG A 165 -5.01 11.79 19.06
N PHE A 166 -5.54 10.70 18.52
CA PHE A 166 -6.48 10.71 17.40
C PHE A 166 -7.57 9.65 17.56
N LYS A 167 -8.66 9.82 16.81
CA LYS A 167 -9.71 8.82 16.56
C LYS A 167 -9.66 8.39 15.09
N THR A 168 -10.25 7.25 14.77
CA THR A 168 -10.30 6.72 13.39
C THR A 168 -11.71 6.31 13.00
N GLN A 169 -12.00 6.34 11.71
CA GLN A 169 -13.21 5.78 11.11
C GLN A 169 -14.51 6.16 11.84
N ARG A 170 -15.21 5.19 12.45
CA ARG A 170 -16.55 5.35 13.04
C ARG A 170 -16.60 6.30 14.24
N ASP A 171 -15.45 6.54 14.88
CA ASP A 171 -15.35 7.40 16.06
C ASP A 171 -15.06 8.86 15.69
N THR A 172 -14.81 9.14 14.40
CA THR A 172 -14.61 10.49 13.88
C THR A 172 -15.93 11.23 13.72
N LEU A 173 -15.84 12.53 13.37
CA LEU A 173 -16.99 13.33 12.96
C LEU A 173 -17.83 12.59 11.91
N GLN A 174 -19.09 12.31 12.24
CA GLN A 174 -19.99 11.56 11.36
C GLN A 174 -20.60 12.50 10.31
N CYS A 175 -19.98 12.53 9.13
CA CYS A 175 -20.57 13.13 7.93
C CYS A 175 -21.59 12.12 7.35
N ILE A 176 -22.81 12.55 7.05
CA ILE A 176 -23.84 11.68 6.45
C ILE A 176 -23.98 12.08 4.99
N ASN A 177 -23.93 11.11 4.08
CA ASN A 177 -24.16 11.34 2.67
C ASN A 177 -25.64 11.71 2.43
N PRO A 178 -25.95 12.89 1.87
CA PRO A 178 -27.33 13.33 1.69
C PRO A 178 -28.10 12.49 0.66
N ASP A 179 -27.38 11.88 -0.31
CA ASP A 179 -28.00 11.12 -1.39
C ASP A 179 -28.29 9.66 -0.97
N THR A 180 -27.53 9.10 -0.04
CA THR A 180 -27.61 7.67 0.33
C THR A 180 -27.90 7.39 1.80
N GLY A 181 -27.79 8.39 2.68
CA GLY A 181 -27.97 8.25 4.12
C GLY A 181 -26.84 7.53 4.86
N TYR A 182 -25.80 7.04 4.16
CA TYR A 182 -24.67 6.37 4.78
C TYR A 182 -23.67 7.35 5.40
N VAL A 183 -23.06 6.93 6.52
CA VAL A 183 -21.96 7.67 7.15
C VAL A 183 -20.71 7.60 6.27
N MET A 184 -20.12 8.76 6.01
CA MET A 184 -18.84 8.96 5.32
C MET A 184 -17.79 9.34 6.36
N PRO A 185 -17.17 8.38 7.05
CA PRO A 185 -16.18 8.66 8.09
C PRO A 185 -14.92 9.29 7.48
N TYR A 186 -14.17 10.02 8.31
CA TYR A 186 -12.83 10.49 7.97
C TYR A 186 -11.79 9.45 8.44
N ASP A 187 -10.59 9.47 7.85
CA ASP A 187 -9.54 8.54 8.23
C ASP A 187 -9.05 8.79 9.66
N PHE A 188 -8.79 10.07 9.99
CA PHE A 188 -8.37 10.48 11.33
C PHE A 188 -9.06 11.75 11.79
N GLU A 189 -9.35 11.80 13.10
CA GLU A 189 -9.71 13.03 13.82
C GLU A 189 -8.69 13.27 14.94
N ILE A 190 -8.03 14.43 14.94
CA ILE A 190 -7.10 14.81 16.00
C ILE A 190 -7.87 15.35 17.20
N ILE A 191 -7.72 14.69 18.35
CA ILE A 191 -8.48 14.98 19.56
C ILE A 191 -8.08 16.36 20.12
N GLY A 192 -9.07 17.21 20.38
CA GLY A 192 -8.88 18.53 21.00
C GLY A 192 -8.34 19.61 20.07
N LYS A 193 -8.20 19.33 18.77
CA LYS A 193 -7.68 20.30 17.79
C LYS A 193 -8.65 20.65 16.66
N ARG A 194 -9.81 19.97 16.58
CA ARG A 194 -10.76 20.10 15.47
C ARG A 194 -10.09 19.97 14.10
N ILE A 195 -9.18 19.00 13.97
CA ILE A 195 -8.49 18.70 12.72
C ILE A 195 -8.93 17.32 12.27
N LEU A 196 -9.31 17.21 11.00
CA LEU A 196 -9.60 15.95 10.31
C LEU A 196 -8.52 15.71 9.27
N ILE A 197 -8.17 14.44 9.03
CA ILE A 197 -7.20 14.04 8.01
C ILE A 197 -7.86 13.02 7.09
N GLU A 198 -7.64 13.20 5.80
CA GLU A 198 -8.07 12.31 4.72
C GLU A 198 -6.89 12.01 3.79
N VAL A 199 -6.66 10.72 3.54
CA VAL A 199 -5.56 10.24 2.71
C VAL A 199 -6.07 9.98 1.30
N GLN A 200 -5.78 10.92 0.40
CA GLN A 200 -6.33 10.97 -0.95
C GLN A 200 -5.44 10.27 -1.98
N GLY A 201 -6.06 9.52 -2.90
CA GLY A 201 -5.40 8.87 -4.03
C GLY A 201 -5.48 9.68 -5.34
N GLU A 202 -4.58 9.42 -6.28
CA GLU A 202 -4.53 10.04 -7.62
C GLU A 202 -5.88 9.97 -8.39
N GLN A 203 -6.69 8.95 -8.11
CA GLN A 203 -8.03 8.78 -8.70
C GLN A 203 -9.01 9.93 -8.40
N HIS A 204 -8.75 10.80 -7.41
CA HIS A 204 -9.60 11.96 -7.12
C HIS A 204 -9.29 13.20 -7.99
N ARG A 205 -8.14 13.24 -8.67
CA ARG A 205 -7.70 14.43 -9.46
C ARG A 205 -8.07 14.36 -10.93
N SER A 206 -8.31 13.19 -11.50
CA SER A 206 -8.54 13.03 -12.93
C SER A 206 -9.45 11.84 -13.20
N PHE A 207 -10.28 11.96 -14.23
CA PHE A 207 -11.08 10.84 -14.70
C PHE A 207 -10.13 9.75 -15.20
N ILE A 208 -9.95 8.72 -14.37
CA ILE A 208 -9.24 7.52 -14.78
C ILE A 208 -10.32 6.48 -15.13
N PRO A 209 -10.47 6.08 -16.41
CA PRO A 209 -11.51 5.13 -16.85
C PRO A 209 -11.50 3.78 -16.10
N ARG A 210 -10.38 3.47 -15.43
CA ARG A 210 -10.15 2.27 -14.64
C ARG A 210 -10.76 2.32 -13.22
N PHE A 211 -10.97 3.52 -12.67
CA PHE A 211 -11.58 3.74 -11.34
C PHE A 211 -13.01 4.27 -11.42
N HIS A 212 -13.38 4.85 -12.56
CA HIS A 212 -14.68 5.45 -12.80
C HIS A 212 -15.34 4.73 -13.97
N VAL A 213 -16.37 3.93 -13.66
CA VAL A 213 -17.13 3.18 -14.68
C VAL A 213 -17.82 4.13 -15.65
N THR A 214 -18.20 5.33 -15.18
CA THR A 214 -18.82 6.40 -15.95
C THR A 214 -18.30 7.76 -15.48
N GLU A 215 -18.32 8.77 -16.36
CA GLU A 215 -18.00 10.17 -15.99
C GLU A 215 -18.91 10.66 -14.85
N GLU A 216 -20.16 10.22 -14.81
CA GLU A 216 -21.11 10.50 -13.72
C GLU A 216 -20.63 9.96 -12.36
N GLY A 217 -19.97 8.79 -12.32
CA GLY A 217 -19.41 8.23 -11.08
C GLY A 217 -18.23 9.03 -10.54
N PHE A 218 -17.43 9.63 -11.43
CA PHE A 218 -16.34 10.53 -11.07
C PHE A 218 -16.86 11.87 -10.54
N GLU A 219 -17.84 12.46 -11.23
CA GLU A 219 -18.49 13.69 -10.75
C GLU A 219 -19.21 13.47 -9.41
N TYR A 220 -19.81 12.29 -9.20
CA TYR A 220 -20.37 11.91 -7.91
C TYR A 220 -19.30 11.81 -6.81
N GLN A 221 -18.11 11.29 -7.13
CA GLN A 221 -17.00 11.23 -6.20
C GLN A 221 -16.50 12.63 -5.82
N LYS A 222 -16.31 13.52 -6.79
CA LYS A 222 -15.97 14.93 -6.52
C LYS A 222 -17.00 15.62 -5.64
N LYS A 223 -18.30 15.45 -5.96
CA LYS A 223 -19.41 16.00 -5.15
C LYS A 223 -19.35 15.51 -3.71
N LYS A 224 -19.00 14.24 -3.48
CA LYS A 224 -18.82 13.69 -2.13
C LYS A 224 -17.64 14.31 -1.40
N ASP A 225 -16.50 14.49 -2.07
CA ASP A 225 -15.30 15.07 -1.46
C ASP A 225 -15.52 16.55 -1.10
N GLU A 226 -16.12 17.33 -2.01
CA GLU A 226 -16.53 18.72 -1.75
C GLU A 226 -17.54 18.82 -0.59
N TYR A 227 -18.50 17.90 -0.53
CA TYR A 227 -19.47 17.86 0.56
C TYR A 227 -18.81 17.52 1.90
N LYS A 228 -17.92 16.51 1.94
CA LYS A 228 -17.16 16.16 3.16
C LYS A 228 -16.32 17.34 3.65
N LYS A 229 -15.72 18.09 2.74
CA LYS A 229 -14.95 19.29 3.06
C LYS A 229 -15.85 20.40 3.63
N SER A 230 -16.91 20.76 2.92
CA SER A 230 -17.86 21.79 3.34
C SER A 230 -18.53 21.45 4.68
N PHE A 231 -18.84 20.16 4.91
CA PHE A 231 -19.41 19.69 6.16
C PHE A 231 -18.43 19.83 7.33
N ALA A 232 -17.16 19.45 7.14
CA ALA A 232 -16.12 19.64 8.14
C ALA A 232 -15.95 21.12 8.49
N GLU A 233 -15.82 21.98 7.49
CA GLU A 233 -15.66 23.44 7.65
C GLU A 233 -16.87 24.06 8.36
N GLY A 234 -18.09 23.66 7.98
CA GLY A 234 -19.33 24.11 8.63
C GLY A 234 -19.47 23.68 10.10
N LYS A 235 -18.78 22.62 10.52
CA LYS A 235 -18.67 22.20 11.93
C LYS A 235 -17.47 22.83 12.65
N GLY A 236 -16.72 23.70 11.98
CA GLY A 236 -15.53 24.35 12.52
C GLY A 236 -14.33 23.41 12.63
N TYR A 237 -14.27 22.37 11.79
CA TYR A 237 -13.10 21.51 11.64
C TYR A 237 -12.24 21.97 10.46
N LYS A 238 -10.93 21.83 10.60
CA LYS A 238 -9.98 21.96 9.49
C LYS A 238 -9.72 20.58 8.89
N LEU A 239 -10.09 20.38 7.63
CA LEU A 239 -9.77 19.16 6.89
C LEU A 239 -8.38 19.28 6.24
N ILE A 240 -7.52 18.29 6.47
CA ILE A 240 -6.20 18.16 5.84
C ILE A 240 -6.25 16.99 4.88
N GLU A 241 -6.04 17.30 3.60
CA GLU A 241 -5.90 16.30 2.56
C GLU A 241 -4.41 15.97 2.37
N ILE A 242 -4.07 14.70 2.56
CA ILE A 242 -2.73 14.16 2.39
C ILE A 242 -2.73 13.27 1.16
N TRP A 243 -1.96 13.66 0.15
CA TRP A 243 -1.86 12.91 -1.08
C TRP A 243 -0.74 11.86 -1.02
N TYR A 244 -0.87 10.78 -1.79
CA TYR A 244 0.09 9.68 -1.76
C TYR A 244 1.52 10.07 -2.19
N ASP A 245 1.67 11.06 -3.07
CA ASP A 245 2.95 11.68 -3.44
C ASP A 245 3.59 12.42 -2.25
N GLU A 246 2.77 13.02 -1.39
CA GLU A 246 3.22 13.70 -0.17
C GLU A 246 3.69 12.74 0.92
N LEU A 247 3.25 11.50 0.87
CA LEU A 247 3.74 10.44 1.74
C LEU A 247 5.15 9.98 1.32
N GLU A 248 5.43 9.96 0.02
CA GLU A 248 6.73 9.54 -0.53
C GLU A 248 7.84 10.56 -0.24
N ASN A 249 7.52 11.86 -0.35
CA ASN A 249 8.48 12.94 -0.08
C ASN A 249 8.44 13.46 1.38
N GLU A 250 7.68 12.78 2.25
CA GLU A 250 7.45 13.14 3.65
C GLU A 250 6.83 14.54 3.91
N ALA A 251 6.37 15.26 2.87
CA ALA A 251 5.77 16.59 3.01
C ALA A 251 4.52 16.60 3.89
N TYR A 252 3.80 15.46 3.97
CA TYR A 252 2.64 15.30 4.84
C TYR A 252 2.92 15.61 6.32
N LYS A 253 4.15 15.37 6.78
CA LYS A 253 4.55 15.62 8.17
C LYS A 253 4.45 17.11 8.50
N ASN A 254 4.96 17.95 7.61
CA ASN A 254 4.93 19.41 7.77
C ASN A 254 3.50 19.93 7.75
N LYS A 255 2.65 19.45 6.82
CA LYS A 255 1.22 19.80 6.79
C LYS A 255 0.50 19.53 8.13
N ILE A 256 0.75 18.35 8.73
CA ILE A 256 0.16 18.01 10.02
C ILE A 256 0.71 18.92 11.13
N ILE A 257 2.03 19.13 11.17
CA ILE A 257 2.68 19.97 12.19
C ILE A 257 2.19 21.41 12.11
N ASP A 258 2.16 22.00 10.92
CA ASP A 258 1.73 23.38 10.70
C ASP A 258 0.27 23.57 11.11
N ALA A 259 -0.60 22.60 10.78
CA ALA A 259 -1.98 22.63 11.20
C ALA A 259 -2.15 22.52 12.73
N LEU A 260 -1.29 21.78 13.42
CA LEU A 260 -1.29 21.70 14.89
C LEU A 260 -0.79 23.00 15.54
N GLN A 261 0.11 23.73 14.88
CA GLN A 261 0.65 25.00 15.37
C GLN A 261 -0.32 26.17 15.20
N ILE A 262 -1.12 26.19 14.14
CA ILE A 262 -2.16 27.22 13.91
C ILE A 262 -3.19 27.25 15.06
N GLY A 263 -3.39 26.14 15.77
CA GLY A 263 -4.23 26.08 16.96
C GLY A 263 -3.66 26.70 18.25
N LYS A 264 -2.50 27.39 18.21
CA LYS A 264 -1.92 28.13 19.35
C LYS A 264 -2.08 29.66 19.26
N LEU A 265 -2.62 30.20 18.17
CA LEU A 265 -2.74 31.65 17.94
C LEU A 265 -4.10 32.25 18.29
N GLY A 266 -4.88 31.59 19.16
CA GLY A 266 -6.21 32.07 19.56
C GLY A 266 -6.63 31.59 20.94
N ALA A 267 -5.75 31.76 21.93
CA ALA A 267 -6.09 31.68 23.36
C ALA A 267 -5.87 33.07 23.97
#